data_AF-A0A836RU08-F1
#
_entry.id   AF-A0A836RU08-F1
#
_cell.length_a   1.000
_cell.length_b   1.000
_cell.length_c   1.000
_cell.angle_alpha   90.00
_cell.angle_beta   90.00
_cell.angle_gamma   90.00
#
_symmetry.space_group_name_H-M   'P 1'
#
loop_
_entity.id
_entity.type
_entity.pdbx_description
1 polymer ?
#
loop_
_entity_poly.entity_id
_entity_poly.type
_entity_poly.pdbx_seq_one_letter_code
_entity_poly.pdbx_strand_id
1 'polypeptide(L)'
;MSKVWINSSFLARFPDKNPLVQTDAFVNANFMGTTTVNVILEGDDIDKFKDPKILKLMDEMSTSVIDKNKVVGGGLSVVDFIKRMNKVINEDKQEFYSVPSNKDLIAQYFLLY
;
A
#
# COMPACT_ATOMS: atom_id res chain seq x y z
N MET A 1 5.16 -36.78 11.59
CA MET A 1 5.70 -36.02 10.43
C MET A 1 6.58 -34.90 10.97
N SER A 2 7.87 -34.85 10.61
CA SER A 2 8.73 -33.71 10.99
C SER A 2 8.52 -32.55 10.01
N LYS A 3 8.42 -31.33 10.54
CA LYS A 3 8.30 -30.10 9.75
C LYS A 3 9.68 -29.48 9.68
N VAL A 4 10.27 -29.45 8.49
CA VAL A 4 11.55 -28.75 8.24
C VAL A 4 11.23 -27.29 7.94
N TRP A 5 11.88 -26.37 8.66
CA TRP A 5 11.76 -24.93 8.43
C TRP A 5 13.04 -24.40 7.80
N ILE A 6 12.92 -23.79 6.61
CA ILE A 6 14.04 -23.21 5.87
C ILE A 6 13.93 -21.69 5.98
N ASN A 7 14.97 -21.05 6.54
CA ASN A 7 15.09 -19.60 6.57
C ASN A 7 15.92 -19.11 5.40
N SER A 8 15.31 -18.37 4.48
CA SER A 8 16.01 -17.73 3.35
C SER A 8 16.39 -16.27 3.62
N SER A 9 16.16 -15.75 4.83
CA SER A 9 16.51 -14.37 5.18
C SER A 9 18.03 -14.18 5.18
N PHE A 10 18.50 -13.19 4.42
CA PHE A 10 19.90 -12.78 4.42
C PHE A 10 20.31 -12.22 5.79
N LEU A 11 19.43 -11.43 6.43
CA LEU A 11 19.66 -10.86 7.76
C LEU A 11 19.82 -11.94 8.83
N ALA A 12 19.14 -13.08 8.70
CA ALA A 12 19.26 -14.21 9.63
C ALA A 12 20.63 -14.90 9.62
N ARG A 13 21.53 -14.54 8.68
CA ARG A 13 22.92 -15.02 8.64
C ARG A 13 23.85 -14.21 9.56
N PHE A 14 23.38 -13.09 10.13
CA PHE A 14 24.16 -12.24 11.01
C PHE A 14 23.76 -12.44 12.48
N PRO A 15 24.69 -12.29 13.44
CA PRO A 15 24.35 -12.31 14.86
C PRO A 15 23.40 -11.16 15.24
N ASP A 16 22.52 -11.37 16.22
CA ASP A 16 21.51 -10.39 16.66
C ASP A 16 22.10 -9.02 17.07
N LYS A 17 23.34 -9.02 17.59
CA LYS A 17 24.05 -7.79 17.99
C LYS A 17 24.78 -7.09 16.85
N ASN A 18 24.68 -7.59 15.62
CA ASN A 18 25.25 -6.93 14.47
C ASN A 18 24.54 -5.59 14.23
N PRO A 19 25.26 -4.48 14.02
CA PRO A 19 24.65 -3.17 13.76
C PRO A 19 23.61 -3.21 12.63
N LEU A 20 23.83 -4.01 11.58
CA LEU A 20 22.89 -4.19 10.47
C LEU A 20 21.51 -4.70 10.94
N VAL A 21 21.49 -5.70 11.82
CA VAL A 21 20.25 -6.30 12.36
C VAL A 21 19.52 -5.30 13.25
N GLN A 22 20.26 -4.55 14.08
CA GLN A 22 19.67 -3.53 14.95
C GLN A 22 19.12 -2.34 14.17
N THR A 23 19.83 -1.88 13.15
CA THR A 23 19.36 -0.80 12.27
C THR A 23 18.14 -1.24 11.47
N ASP A 24 18.13 -2.46 10.91
CA ASP A 24 16.95 -3.00 10.22
C ASP A 24 15.73 -3.06 11.15
N ALA A 25 15.89 -3.58 12.38
CA ALA A 25 14.83 -3.61 13.37
C ALA A 25 14.32 -2.21 13.73
N PHE A 26 15.22 -1.23 13.89
CA PHE A 26 14.84 0.16 14.13
C PHE A 26 14.04 0.76 12.95
N VAL A 27 14.49 0.54 11.71
CA VAL A 27 13.78 1.03 10.53
C VAL A 27 12.42 0.35 10.38
N ASN A 28 12.34 -0.97 10.52
CA ASN A 28 11.10 -1.72 10.48
C ASN A 28 10.10 -1.31 11.58
N ALA A 29 10.57 -0.85 12.74
CA ALA A 29 9.71 -0.39 13.83
C ALA A 29 9.17 1.04 13.65
N ASN A 30 9.87 1.89 12.89
CA ASN A 30 9.54 3.31 12.74
C ASN A 30 9.01 3.69 11.34
N PHE A 31 9.22 2.85 10.34
CA PHE A 31 8.81 3.07 8.95
C PHE A 31 8.00 1.86 8.44
N MET A 32 7.48 1.94 7.20
CA MET A 32 6.63 0.88 6.60
C MET A 32 7.38 -0.44 6.29
N GLY A 33 8.65 -0.52 6.68
CA GLY A 33 9.50 -1.69 6.53
C GLY A 33 10.72 -1.45 5.65
N THR A 34 11.62 -2.42 5.58
CA THR A 34 12.84 -2.39 4.75
C THR A 34 12.73 -3.20 3.46
N THR A 35 11.61 -3.92 3.27
CA THR A 35 11.34 -4.75 2.09
C THR A 35 10.02 -4.35 1.43
N THR A 36 10.05 -4.10 0.12
CA THR A 36 8.87 -3.71 -0.66
C THR A 36 8.34 -4.89 -1.48
N VAL A 37 7.02 -5.06 -1.51
CA VAL A 37 6.33 -5.95 -2.43
C VAL A 37 5.52 -5.09 -3.40
N ASN A 38 5.75 -5.29 -4.70
CA ASN A 38 4.99 -4.59 -5.75
C ASN A 38 3.85 -5.47 -6.24
N VAL A 39 2.63 -4.92 -6.24
CA VAL A 39 1.44 -5.55 -6.82
C VAL A 39 1.06 -4.75 -8.05
N ILE A 40 1.07 -5.40 -9.22
CA ILE A 40 0.69 -4.79 -10.50
C ILE A 40 -0.65 -5.41 -10.90
N LEU A 41 -1.63 -4.55 -11.16
CA LEU A 41 -2.96 -4.95 -11.63
C LEU A 41 -3.10 -4.48 -13.07
N GLU A 42 -3.61 -5.35 -13.93
CA GLU A 42 -3.91 -5.06 -15.33
C GLU A 42 -5.43 -5.21 -15.53
N GLY A 43 -5.99 -4.35 -16.38
CA GLY A 43 -7.40 -4.39 -16.74
C GLY A 43 -7.56 -4.53 -18.24
N ASP A 44 -8.65 -5.17 -18.67
CA ASP A 44 -8.93 -5.44 -20.08
C ASP A 44 -9.28 -4.17 -20.91
N ASP A 45 -9.36 -3.01 -20.26
CA ASP A 45 -9.72 -1.72 -20.86
C ASP A 45 -8.79 -0.62 -20.31
N ILE A 46 -8.37 0.30 -21.17
CA ILE A 46 -7.48 1.42 -20.85
C ILE A 46 -8.05 2.33 -19.74
N ASP A 47 -9.37 2.39 -19.59
CA ASP A 47 -10.06 3.24 -18.62
C ASP A 47 -10.57 2.50 -17.38
N LYS A 48 -10.18 1.22 -17.22
CA LYS A 48 -10.69 0.36 -16.14
C LYS A 48 -10.43 0.93 -14.75
N PHE A 49 -9.24 1.49 -14.54
CA PHE A 49 -8.83 2.06 -13.25
C PHE A 49 -9.40 3.46 -12.98
N LYS A 50 -10.24 4.00 -13.87
CA LYS A 50 -11.04 5.20 -13.60
C LYS A 50 -12.38 4.86 -12.92
N ASP A 51 -12.80 3.59 -12.92
CA ASP A 51 -14.05 3.16 -12.29
C ASP A 51 -13.94 3.23 -10.76
N PRO A 52 -14.82 4.01 -10.08
CA PRO A 52 -14.88 4.07 -8.62
C PRO A 52 -14.96 2.70 -7.93
N LYS A 53 -15.67 1.73 -8.53
CA LYS A 53 -15.84 0.39 -7.95
C LYS A 53 -14.52 -0.37 -7.91
N ILE A 54 -13.71 -0.23 -8.96
CA ILE A 54 -12.40 -0.88 -9.04
C ILE A 54 -11.44 -0.25 -8.03
N LEU A 55 -11.40 1.09 -7.95
CA LEU A 55 -10.55 1.77 -6.97
C LEU A 55 -10.94 1.44 -5.52
N LYS A 56 -12.24 1.33 -5.22
CA LYS A 56 -12.71 0.87 -3.89
C LYS A 56 -12.29 -0.55 -3.59
N LEU A 57 -12.41 -1.47 -4.55
CA LEU A 57 -11.95 -2.84 -4.38
C LEU A 57 -10.43 -2.91 -4.13
N MET A 58 -9.65 -2.08 -4.81
CA MET A 58 -8.21 -1.96 -4.57
C MET A 58 -7.91 -1.42 -3.17
N ASP A 59 -8.66 -0.44 -2.69
CA ASP A 59 -8.54 0.12 -1.34
C ASP A 59 -8.82 -0.94 -0.27
N GLU A 60 -9.92 -1.67 -0.44
CA GLU A 60 -10.32 -2.77 0.44
C GLU A 60 -9.29 -3.89 0.45
N MET A 61 -8.77 -4.28 -0.72
CA MET A 61 -7.72 -5.28 -0.85
C MET A 61 -6.45 -4.85 -0.10
N SER A 62 -5.97 -3.63 -0.34
CA SER A 62 -4.77 -3.08 0.31
C SER A 62 -4.94 -3.03 1.83
N THR A 63 -6.05 -2.46 2.29
CA THR A 63 -6.38 -2.37 3.72
C THR A 63 -6.46 -3.75 4.35
N SER A 64 -7.10 -4.72 3.68
CA SER A 64 -7.21 -6.09 4.21
C SER A 64 -5.86 -6.79 4.35
N VAL A 65 -4.94 -6.56 3.41
CA VAL A 65 -3.57 -7.11 3.48
C VAL A 65 -2.83 -6.50 4.65
N ILE A 66 -2.91 -5.18 4.84
CA ILE A 66 -2.23 -4.48 5.95
C ILE A 66 -2.80 -4.94 7.30
N ASP A 67 -4.12 -4.94 7.46
CA ASP A 67 -4.78 -5.24 8.73
C ASP A 67 -4.59 -6.70 9.17
N LYS A 68 -4.58 -7.64 8.22
CA LYS A 68 -4.47 -9.08 8.53
C LYS A 68 -3.03 -9.56 8.69
N ASN A 69 -2.04 -8.78 8.28
CA ASN A 69 -0.64 -9.21 8.30
C ASN A 69 0.20 -8.27 9.16
N LYS A 70 0.46 -8.68 10.41
CA LYS A 70 1.29 -7.92 11.37
C LYS A 70 2.72 -7.60 10.91
N VAL A 71 3.21 -8.29 9.88
CA VAL A 71 4.53 -8.08 9.29
C VAL A 71 4.55 -6.97 8.23
N VAL A 72 3.39 -6.53 7.76
CA VAL A 72 3.27 -5.47 6.76
C VAL A 72 3.21 -4.13 7.50
N GLY A 73 4.25 -3.30 7.35
CA GLY A 73 4.33 -1.99 8.02
C GLY A 73 3.47 -0.91 7.36
N GLY A 74 2.98 -1.14 6.14
CA GLY A 74 2.08 -0.22 5.44
C GLY A 74 1.98 -0.54 3.95
N GLY A 75 1.25 0.30 3.23
CA GLY A 75 1.10 0.22 1.79
C GLY A 75 0.79 1.59 1.20
N LEU A 76 1.21 1.78 -0.03
CA LEU A 76 0.89 2.97 -0.81
C LEU A 76 0.38 2.53 -2.18
N SER A 77 -0.74 3.10 -2.60
CA SER A 77 -1.39 2.78 -3.86
C SER A 77 -1.82 4.05 -4.59
N VAL A 78 -2.17 3.90 -5.86
CA VAL A 78 -2.81 4.96 -6.65
C VAL A 78 -4.10 5.49 -6.00
N VAL A 79 -4.81 4.63 -5.26
CA VAL A 79 -6.07 4.98 -4.59
C VAL A 79 -5.83 6.00 -3.48
N ASP A 80 -4.70 5.93 -2.80
CA ASP A 80 -4.34 6.89 -1.73
C ASP A 80 -4.14 8.29 -2.28
N PHE A 81 -3.54 8.41 -3.48
CA PHE A 81 -3.44 9.69 -4.18
C PHE A 81 -4.82 10.22 -4.57
N ILE A 82 -5.70 9.39 -5.12
CA ILE A 82 -7.08 9.77 -5.47
C ILE A 82 -7.85 10.28 -4.23
N LYS A 83 -7.79 9.55 -3.10
CA LYS A 83 -8.42 9.97 -1.83
C LYS A 83 -7.83 11.29 -1.33
N ARG A 84 -6.50 11.47 -1.41
CA ARG A 84 -5.82 12.69 -0.98
C ARG A 84 -6.22 13.89 -1.84
N MET A 85 -6.29 13.73 -3.16
CA MET A 85 -6.72 14.79 -4.07
C MET A 85 -8.18 15.19 -3.84
N ASN A 86 -9.06 14.20 -3.62
CA ASN A 86 -10.45 14.46 -3.28
C ASN A 86 -10.55 15.32 -2.01
N LYS A 87 -9.80 14.98 -0.96
CA LYS A 87 -9.73 15.78 0.26
C LYS A 87 -9.23 17.21 -0.01
N VAL A 88 -8.13 17.37 -0.73
CA VAL A 88 -7.51 18.69 -1.00
C VAL A 88 -8.45 19.60 -1.78
N ILE A 89 -9.11 19.09 -2.82
CA ILE A 89 -10.03 19.88 -3.65
C ILE A 89 -11.28 20.28 -2.86
N ASN A 90 -11.68 19.48 -1.88
CA ASN A 90 -12.80 19.77 -0.98
C ASN A 90 -12.33 20.43 0.33
N GLU A 91 -11.46 21.45 0.23
CA GLU A 91 -11.02 22.31 1.34
C GLU A 91 -10.35 21.53 2.49
N ASP A 92 -9.62 20.46 2.18
CA ASP A 92 -8.95 19.59 3.15
C ASP A 92 -9.88 18.96 4.22
N LYS A 93 -11.19 18.84 3.92
CA LYS A 93 -12.17 18.22 4.81
C LYS A 93 -12.01 16.70 4.86
N GLN A 94 -11.92 16.14 6.09
CA GLN A 94 -11.60 14.72 6.29
C GLN A 94 -12.66 13.75 5.73
N GLU A 95 -13.93 14.16 5.69
CA GLU A 95 -15.02 13.39 5.07
C GLU A 95 -14.81 13.12 3.56
N PHE A 96 -13.97 13.92 2.89
CA PHE A 96 -13.60 13.74 1.49
C PHE A 96 -12.32 12.92 1.29
N TYR A 97 -11.71 12.37 2.35
CA TYR A 97 -10.65 11.37 2.21
C TYR A 97 -11.25 10.01 1.82
N SER A 98 -11.82 9.96 0.62
CA SER A 98 -12.54 8.81 0.09
C SER A 98 -12.45 8.79 -1.44
N VAL A 99 -12.69 7.62 -2.03
CA VAL A 99 -12.75 7.48 -3.50
C VAL A 99 -14.02 8.15 -4.00
N PRO A 100 -13.93 9.16 -4.90
CA PRO A 100 -15.11 9.80 -5.48
C PRO A 100 -16.02 8.79 -6.18
N SER A 101 -17.33 9.03 -6.17
CA SER A 101 -18.30 8.19 -6.89
C SER A 101 -18.37 8.49 -8.38
N ASN A 102 -17.76 9.60 -8.84
CA ASN A 102 -17.82 10.05 -10.23
C ASN A 102 -16.53 9.67 -10.98
N LYS A 103 -16.69 8.88 -12.06
CA LYS A 103 -15.60 8.44 -12.96
C LYS A 103 -14.87 9.60 -13.63
N ASP A 104 -15.59 10.65 -14.04
CA ASP A 104 -14.98 11.80 -14.72
C ASP A 104 -14.13 12.63 -13.75
N LEU A 105 -14.56 12.74 -12.49
CA LEU A 105 -13.78 13.40 -11.45
C LEU A 105 -12.49 12.63 -11.14
N ILE A 106 -12.57 11.29 -11.07
CA ILE A 106 -11.38 10.43 -10.95
C ILE A 106 -10.45 10.64 -12.15
N ALA A 107 -11.00 10.70 -13.38
CA ALA A 107 -10.20 10.97 -14.57
C ALA A 107 -9.49 12.33 -14.51
N GLN A 108 -10.14 13.37 -13.99
CA GLN A 108 -9.50 14.68 -13.75
C GLN A 108 -8.39 14.59 -12.72
N TYR A 109 -8.55 13.80 -11.66
CA TYR A 109 -7.49 13.62 -10.67
C TYR A 109 -6.26 12.94 -11.27
N PHE A 110 -6.45 11.97 -12.16
CA PHE A 110 -5.36 11.36 -12.91
C PHE A 110 -4.62 12.32 -13.85
N LEU A 111 -5.26 13.41 -14.32
CA LEU A 111 -4.61 14.41 -15.19
C LEU A 111 -3.76 15.43 -14.42
N LEU A 112 -4.05 15.63 -13.13
CA LEU A 112 -3.34 16.57 -12.27
C LEU A 112 -2.07 15.97 -11.65
N TYR A 113 -1.81 14.68 -11.92
CA TYR A 113 -0.59 13.95 -11.58
C TYR A 113 0.31 13.83 -12.81
#